data_AF-A0A2N0Y0E0-F1
#
_entry.id   AF-A0A2N0Y0E0-F1
#
_cell.length_a   1.000
_cell.length_b   1.000
_cell.length_c   1.000
_cell.angle_alpha   90.00
_cell.angle_beta   90.00
_cell.angle_gamma   90.00
#
_symmetry.space_group_name_H-M   'P 1'
#
loop_
_entity.id
_entity.type
_entity.pdbx_description
1 polymer ?
#
loop_
_entity_poly.entity_id
_entity_poly.type
_entity_poly.pdbx_seq_one_letter_code
_entity_poly.pdbx_strand_id
1 'polypeptide(L)'
;MSSISPKLASQIALLPYDLLDSKSVFVPRYVNKSFSFDDKNRSYVGKTGGLLSIFGNKTTGFALIGEGKESYKSDIVIAIRGTDTLGDIIADANVGLKGSPNGHAAHAGFVNLYNSIKPQIRSYLSKRKTLPSRVHCVGHSLGGAIASLFADWLKAEYSLKVNLYTFGTPRIGMLGYANKKIDKTYRCTHGADPVPMFPLWPFIHAGEEYRLDASVGVVPSTHKLASTGNPGYVNTAKSESWSNLQKVSKKYFNKRVVLDYNRRKEAAFNETWKDKIIGAVITLLRNSGVGLGLQSAMLPLLTIHDILARHLSTIAQKSSQFAEQTKGILGHMLVFAGRAGIEVRDMSYKFVKWVFTLMTKRLLNAVRSALNSI
;
A
#
# COMPACT_ATOMS: atom_id res chain seq x y z
N MET A 1 -0.79 -22.76 -13.82
CA MET A 1 -1.42 -21.53 -13.26
C MET A 1 -0.31 -20.53 -12.98
N SER A 2 -0.44 -19.25 -13.35
CA SER A 2 0.70 -18.30 -13.31
C SER A 2 0.85 -17.49 -12.01
N SER A 3 -0.12 -17.49 -11.11
CA SER A 3 -0.05 -16.76 -9.84
C SER A 3 -0.52 -17.62 -8.67
N ILE A 4 0.02 -17.36 -7.46
CA ILE A 4 -0.52 -17.89 -6.20
C ILE A 4 -1.81 -17.13 -5.82
N SER A 5 -2.72 -17.78 -5.10
CA SER A 5 -4.00 -17.19 -4.69
C SER A 5 -3.81 -16.09 -3.62
N PRO A 6 -4.78 -15.17 -3.45
CA PRO A 6 -4.73 -14.19 -2.35
C PRO A 6 -4.54 -14.83 -0.97
N LYS A 7 -5.24 -15.94 -0.72
CA LYS A 7 -5.15 -16.69 0.53
C LYS A 7 -3.76 -17.27 0.74
N LEU A 8 -3.21 -17.93 -0.27
CA LEU A 8 -1.84 -18.47 -0.19
C LEU A 8 -0.80 -17.36 -0.03
N ALA A 9 -0.93 -16.25 -0.76
CA ALA A 9 -0.02 -15.12 -0.64
C ALA A 9 -0.04 -14.49 0.77
N SER A 10 -1.21 -14.30 1.37
CA SER A 10 -1.32 -13.71 2.71
C SER A 10 -0.76 -14.62 3.81
N GLN A 11 -0.96 -15.94 3.69
CA GLN A 11 -0.36 -16.91 4.62
C GLN A 11 1.16 -17.00 4.46
N ILE A 12 1.69 -16.96 3.24
CA ILE A 12 3.14 -16.91 3.01
C ILE A 12 3.74 -15.61 3.58
N ALA A 13 3.02 -14.48 3.51
CA ALA A 13 3.49 -13.22 4.08
C ALA A 13 3.66 -13.27 5.61
N LEU A 14 2.99 -14.19 6.31
CA LEU A 14 3.11 -14.37 7.76
C LEU A 14 4.37 -15.11 8.18
N LEU A 15 4.82 -16.09 7.39
CA LEU A 15 5.91 -16.99 7.76
C LEU A 15 7.18 -16.29 8.25
N PRO A 16 7.66 -15.20 7.61
CA PRO A 16 8.89 -14.54 8.04
C PRO A 16 8.79 -13.84 9.40
N TYR A 17 7.59 -13.69 10.00
CA TYR A 17 7.43 -13.13 11.34
C TYR A 17 7.81 -14.13 12.44
N ASP A 18 7.69 -15.44 12.21
CA ASP A 18 8.12 -16.48 13.16
C ASP A 18 9.64 -16.42 13.43
N LEU A 19 10.40 -15.85 12.49
CA LEU A 19 11.86 -15.65 12.59
C LEU A 19 12.27 -14.56 13.59
N LEU A 20 11.31 -13.83 14.19
CA LEU A 20 11.56 -12.88 15.27
C LEU A 20 11.81 -13.60 16.59
N ASP A 21 10.98 -14.60 16.89
CA ASP A 21 10.93 -15.27 18.19
C ASP A 21 11.57 -16.67 18.16
N SER A 22 11.73 -17.25 16.97
CA SER A 22 12.27 -18.60 16.78
C SER A 22 13.27 -18.68 15.63
N LYS A 23 14.11 -19.71 15.66
CA LYS A 23 14.94 -20.13 14.52
C LYS A 23 14.17 -21.04 13.54
N SER A 24 12.96 -21.44 13.89
CA SER A 24 12.09 -22.30 13.07
C SER A 24 10.82 -21.56 12.65
N VAL A 25 10.30 -21.90 11.48
CA VAL A 25 9.08 -21.31 10.94
C VAL A 25 7.96 -22.35 10.99
N PHE A 26 6.82 -21.98 11.55
CA PHE A 26 5.65 -22.84 11.49
C PHE A 26 5.01 -22.69 10.10
N VAL A 27 5.13 -23.73 9.26
CA VAL A 27 4.53 -23.73 7.92
C VAL A 27 3.16 -24.42 7.96
N PRO A 28 2.03 -23.69 7.76
CA PRO A 28 0.72 -24.32 7.74
C PRO A 28 0.61 -25.37 6.64
N ARG A 29 -0.13 -26.46 6.90
CA ARG A 29 -0.32 -27.56 5.93
C ARG A 29 -0.80 -27.07 4.56
N TYR A 30 -1.67 -26.04 4.54
CA TYR A 30 -2.14 -25.43 3.30
C TYR A 30 -1.01 -24.81 2.47
N VAL A 31 -0.08 -24.11 3.11
CA VAL A 31 1.10 -23.54 2.44
C VAL A 31 2.08 -24.64 2.01
N ASN A 32 2.31 -25.63 2.87
CA ASN A 32 3.28 -26.70 2.64
C ASN A 32 2.94 -27.61 1.44
N LYS A 33 1.68 -27.61 0.98
CA LYS A 33 1.26 -28.26 -0.27
C LYS A 33 1.91 -27.61 -1.49
N SER A 34 2.00 -26.27 -1.50
CA SER A 34 2.48 -25.51 -2.65
C SER A 34 3.94 -25.11 -2.56
N PHE A 35 4.49 -24.90 -1.35
CA PHE A 35 5.87 -24.47 -1.16
C PHE A 35 6.52 -25.16 0.04
N SER A 36 7.79 -25.57 -0.12
CA SER A 36 8.64 -26.04 0.97
C SER A 36 9.52 -24.91 1.49
N PHE A 37 9.48 -24.68 2.80
CA PHE A 37 10.44 -23.82 3.50
C PHE A 37 11.36 -24.73 4.31
N ASP A 38 12.66 -24.53 4.21
CA ASP A 38 13.68 -25.28 4.96
C ASP A 38 14.43 -24.31 5.87
N ASP A 39 14.18 -24.44 7.18
CA ASP A 39 14.58 -23.48 8.20
C ASP A 39 16.09 -23.44 8.44
N LYS A 40 16.84 -24.47 8.08
CA LYS A 40 18.27 -24.55 8.41
C LYS A 40 19.19 -23.75 7.47
N ASN A 41 18.75 -23.46 6.23
CA ASN A 41 19.61 -22.86 5.19
C ASN A 41 18.94 -21.76 4.33
N ARG A 42 17.70 -21.33 4.63
CA ARG A 42 16.94 -20.40 3.77
C ARG A 42 16.29 -19.22 4.49
N SER A 43 16.68 -18.96 5.74
CA SER A 43 16.40 -17.72 6.46
C SER A 43 17.53 -16.71 6.21
N TYR A 44 17.20 -15.53 5.71
CA TYR A 44 18.17 -14.48 5.38
C TYR A 44 18.03 -13.31 6.34
N VAL A 45 19.18 -12.84 6.82
CA VAL A 45 19.27 -11.80 7.85
C VAL A 45 19.25 -10.43 7.19
N GLY A 46 18.37 -9.53 7.64
CA GLY A 46 18.45 -8.12 7.26
C GLY A 46 19.37 -7.36 8.22
N LYS A 47 20.24 -6.48 7.71
CA LYS A 47 20.90 -5.49 8.55
C LYS A 47 20.13 -4.18 8.44
N THR A 48 19.38 -3.86 9.46
CA THR A 48 18.79 -2.54 9.65
C THR A 48 19.84 -1.57 10.21
N GLY A 49 20.85 -1.21 9.40
CA GLY A 49 21.98 -0.39 9.82
C GLY A 49 21.98 0.99 9.16
N GLY A 50 21.66 2.01 9.95
CA GLY A 50 21.69 3.44 9.59
C GLY A 50 21.21 4.31 10.76
N LEU A 51 20.13 3.90 11.43
CA LEU A 51 19.64 4.56 12.66
C LEU A 51 18.85 3.65 13.64
N LEU A 52 18.67 2.35 13.35
CA LEU A 52 17.98 1.39 14.26
C LEU A 52 18.88 0.87 15.40
N SER A 53 19.95 1.61 15.73
CA SER A 53 20.94 1.24 16.75
C SER A 53 20.48 1.49 18.19
N ILE A 54 19.23 1.88 18.44
CA ILE A 54 18.76 2.19 19.80
C ILE A 54 18.51 0.90 20.62
N PHE A 55 18.31 -0.27 19.98
CA PHE A 55 18.17 -1.58 20.65
C PHE A 55 19.16 -2.65 20.15
N GLY A 56 20.40 -2.23 19.85
CA GLY A 56 21.51 -3.14 19.57
C GLY A 56 21.46 -3.81 18.19
N ASN A 57 22.63 -4.25 17.72
CA ASN A 57 22.82 -4.97 16.46
C ASN A 57 22.17 -6.37 16.48
N LYS A 58 20.85 -6.48 16.52
CA LYS A 58 20.15 -7.77 16.37
C LYS A 58 19.93 -8.08 14.90
N THR A 59 20.81 -8.91 14.35
CA THR A 59 20.63 -9.62 13.08
C THR A 59 19.45 -10.59 13.18
N THR A 60 18.25 -10.14 12.88
CA THR A 60 17.02 -10.98 12.85
C THR A 60 16.75 -11.51 11.44
N GLY A 61 16.08 -12.66 11.33
CA GLY A 61 15.60 -13.16 10.05
C GLY A 61 14.61 -12.18 9.43
N PHE A 62 14.83 -11.79 8.17
CA PHE A 62 14.05 -10.75 7.49
C PHE A 62 13.38 -11.25 6.21
N ALA A 63 14.00 -12.24 5.55
CA ALA A 63 13.45 -12.88 4.38
C ALA A 63 13.54 -14.40 4.48
N LEU A 64 12.58 -15.09 3.88
CA LEU A 64 12.47 -16.53 3.83
C LEU A 64 12.25 -16.95 2.38
N ILE A 65 13.02 -17.94 1.90
CA ILE A 65 12.83 -18.50 0.55
C ILE A 65 12.16 -19.88 0.63
N GLY A 66 11.08 -20.04 -0.12
CA GLY A 66 10.39 -21.31 -0.33
C GLY A 66 10.57 -21.84 -1.76
N GLU A 67 10.74 -23.15 -1.89
CA GLU A 67 10.78 -23.86 -3.18
C GLU A 67 9.39 -24.36 -3.52
N GLY A 68 8.93 -24.14 -4.75
CA GLY A 68 7.61 -24.60 -5.17
C GLY A 68 7.51 -26.11 -5.29
N LYS A 69 6.30 -26.61 -5.05
CA LYS A 69 5.88 -28.01 -5.16
C LYS A 69 4.72 -28.09 -6.15
N GLU A 70 4.42 -29.32 -6.59
CA GLU A 70 3.26 -29.61 -7.44
C GLU A 70 3.15 -28.67 -8.65
N SER A 71 2.13 -27.82 -8.70
CA SER A 71 1.88 -26.87 -9.78
C SER A 71 2.89 -25.70 -9.85
N TYR A 72 3.80 -25.59 -8.87
CA TYR A 72 4.83 -24.57 -8.74
C TYR A 72 6.26 -25.14 -8.73
N LYS A 73 6.50 -26.40 -9.14
CA LYS A 73 7.83 -27.09 -9.03
C LYS A 73 9.06 -26.30 -9.49
N SER A 74 8.92 -25.42 -10.48
CA SER A 74 10.02 -24.61 -11.01
C SER A 74 10.03 -23.16 -10.51
N ASP A 75 9.10 -22.82 -9.62
CA ASP A 75 8.93 -21.48 -9.06
C ASP A 75 9.53 -21.41 -7.66
N ILE A 76 9.93 -20.21 -7.25
CA ILE A 76 10.31 -19.94 -5.86
C ILE A 76 9.47 -18.80 -5.30
N VAL A 77 9.38 -18.74 -3.98
CA VAL A 77 8.77 -17.62 -3.26
C VAL A 77 9.80 -16.97 -2.35
N ILE A 78 9.87 -15.64 -2.38
CA ILE A 78 10.66 -14.81 -1.47
C ILE A 78 9.66 -14.06 -0.60
N ALA A 79 9.53 -14.49 0.65
CA ALA A 79 8.66 -13.89 1.64
C ALA A 79 9.46 -12.95 2.55
N ILE A 80 9.00 -11.73 2.76
CA ILE A 80 9.74 -10.70 3.50
C ILE A 80 8.85 -10.12 4.61
N ARG A 81 9.34 -10.13 5.84
CA ARG A 81 8.61 -9.55 6.98
C ARG A 81 8.61 -8.02 6.92
N GLY A 82 7.61 -7.43 7.57
CA GLY A 82 7.64 -6.04 8.00
C GLY A 82 8.43 -5.88 9.30
N THR A 83 8.38 -4.68 9.86
CA THR A 83 8.93 -4.38 11.20
C THR A 83 7.82 -3.75 12.05
N ASP A 84 7.99 -3.74 13.37
CA ASP A 84 7.08 -3.01 14.27
C ASP A 84 7.47 -1.53 14.38
N THR A 85 8.74 -1.19 14.12
CA THR A 85 9.29 0.18 14.08
C THR A 85 9.06 0.90 12.74
N LEU A 86 7.90 0.69 12.11
CA LEU A 86 7.58 1.32 10.83
C LEU A 86 7.50 2.84 10.94
N GLY A 87 7.09 3.33 12.11
CA GLY A 87 7.09 4.74 12.46
C GLY A 87 8.43 5.38 12.17
N ASP A 88 9.53 4.82 12.69
CA ASP A 88 10.88 5.36 12.52
C ASP A 88 11.30 5.41 11.04
N ILE A 89 11.09 4.33 10.29
CA ILE A 89 11.49 4.24 8.88
C ILE A 89 10.69 5.21 8.00
N ILE A 90 9.42 5.46 8.35
CA ILE A 90 8.53 6.36 7.61
C ILE A 90 8.71 7.82 8.08
N ALA A 91 9.02 8.05 9.36
CA ALA A 91 9.26 9.36 9.96
C ALA A 91 10.63 9.92 9.61
N ASP A 92 11.63 9.06 9.37
CA ASP A 92 12.94 9.39 8.79
C ASP A 92 12.85 9.91 7.33
N ALA A 93 11.66 10.28 6.86
CA ALA A 93 11.37 10.99 5.62
C ALA A 93 12.23 12.26 5.38
N ASN A 94 12.99 12.71 6.37
CA ASN A 94 14.00 13.76 6.22
C ASN A 94 15.37 13.28 5.67
N VAL A 95 15.57 12.01 5.29
CA VAL A 95 16.91 11.48 4.94
C VAL A 95 17.09 11.01 3.47
N GLY A 96 16.12 11.22 2.57
CA GLY A 96 16.38 11.34 1.11
C GLY A 96 15.91 10.21 0.18
N LEU A 97 16.13 10.42 -1.12
CA LEU A 97 15.82 9.49 -2.22
C LEU A 97 17.09 8.76 -2.67
N LYS A 98 16.96 7.49 -3.09
CA LYS A 98 18.05 6.73 -3.72
C LYS A 98 17.57 6.06 -5.01
N GLY A 99 18.52 5.82 -5.91
CA GLY A 99 18.29 5.00 -7.10
C GLY A 99 17.86 3.58 -6.70
N SER A 100 16.85 3.06 -7.37
CA SER A 100 16.32 1.71 -7.18
C SER A 100 16.65 0.81 -8.37
N PRO A 101 16.44 -0.52 -8.28
CA PRO A 101 16.79 -1.45 -9.35
C PRO A 101 16.11 -1.20 -10.70
N ASN A 102 15.00 -0.46 -10.73
CA ASN A 102 14.32 -0.08 -11.98
C ASN A 102 14.81 1.26 -12.56
N GLY A 103 15.91 1.81 -12.06
CA GLY A 103 16.51 3.06 -12.54
C GLY A 103 15.89 4.35 -12.02
N HIS A 104 14.84 4.27 -11.19
CA HIS A 104 14.14 5.46 -10.67
C HIS A 104 14.34 5.64 -9.17
N ALA A 105 14.04 6.84 -8.68
CA ALA A 105 14.18 7.17 -7.27
C ALA A 105 13.08 6.51 -6.40
N ALA A 106 13.54 5.88 -5.33
CA ALA A 106 12.73 5.29 -4.27
C ALA A 106 13.22 5.79 -2.90
N HIS A 107 12.44 5.52 -1.86
CA HIS A 107 12.75 5.91 -0.48
C HIS A 107 14.08 5.29 -0.04
N ALA A 108 15.02 6.11 0.44
CA ALA A 108 16.37 5.66 0.78
C ALA A 108 16.36 4.55 1.84
N GLY A 109 15.49 4.63 2.85
CA GLY A 109 15.37 3.59 3.88
C GLY A 109 15.02 2.21 3.32
N PHE A 110 14.11 2.16 2.34
CA PHE A 110 13.74 0.89 1.70
C PHE A 110 14.89 0.37 0.83
N VAL A 111 15.55 1.24 0.08
CA VAL A 111 16.70 0.87 -0.76
C VAL A 111 17.87 0.35 0.08
N ASN A 112 18.16 0.98 1.23
CA ASN A 112 19.22 0.55 2.12
C ASN A 112 18.95 -0.85 2.70
N LEU A 113 17.74 -1.08 3.20
CA LEU A 113 17.35 -2.38 3.74
C LEU A 113 17.37 -3.47 2.66
N TYR A 114 16.85 -3.17 1.48
CA TYR A 114 16.94 -4.05 0.31
C TYR A 114 18.41 -4.41 0.00
N ASN A 115 19.31 -3.42 -0.07
CA ASN A 115 20.73 -3.66 -0.33
C ASN A 115 21.43 -4.50 0.75
N SER A 116 20.93 -4.49 1.99
CA SER A 116 21.47 -5.35 3.05
C SER A 116 21.11 -6.84 2.88
N ILE A 117 19.94 -7.13 2.28
CA ILE A 117 19.42 -8.49 2.09
C ILE A 117 19.86 -9.04 0.72
N LYS A 118 19.96 -8.17 -0.30
CA LYS A 118 20.25 -8.53 -1.70
C LYS A 118 21.45 -9.49 -1.87
N PRO A 119 22.62 -9.29 -1.24
CA PRO A 119 23.78 -10.16 -1.46
C PRO A 119 23.50 -11.62 -1.07
N GLN A 120 22.70 -11.85 -0.03
CA GLN A 120 22.39 -13.19 0.44
C GLN A 120 21.45 -13.92 -0.52
N ILE A 121 20.43 -13.23 -1.02
CA ILE A 121 19.52 -13.79 -2.04
C ILE A 121 20.26 -14.00 -3.37
N ARG A 122 21.17 -13.09 -3.75
CA ARG A 122 22.03 -13.27 -4.93
C ARG A 122 22.90 -14.52 -4.78
N SER A 123 23.52 -14.73 -3.62
CA SER A 123 24.32 -15.94 -3.34
C SER A 123 23.49 -17.21 -3.41
N TYR A 124 22.24 -17.18 -2.94
CA TYR A 124 21.31 -18.29 -3.08
C TYR A 124 21.05 -18.61 -4.55
N LEU A 125 20.70 -17.61 -5.36
CA LEU A 125 20.43 -17.80 -6.79
C LEU A 125 21.66 -18.29 -7.56
N SER A 126 22.86 -17.79 -7.25
CA SER A 126 24.10 -18.20 -7.93
C SER A 126 24.51 -19.64 -7.62
N LYS A 127 24.09 -20.19 -6.48
CA LYS A 127 24.35 -21.60 -6.11
C LYS A 127 23.37 -22.58 -6.76
N ARG A 128 22.30 -22.11 -7.40
CA ARG A 128 21.35 -22.99 -8.09
C ARG A 128 21.95 -23.47 -9.41
N LYS A 129 21.71 -24.74 -9.72
CA LYS A 129 22.04 -25.30 -11.05
C LYS A 129 21.22 -24.62 -12.16
N THR A 130 19.97 -24.27 -11.85
CA THR A 130 19.04 -23.62 -12.77
C THR A 130 18.30 -22.48 -12.09
N LEU A 131 18.13 -21.39 -12.83
CA LEU A 131 17.30 -20.27 -12.39
C LEU A 131 15.82 -20.70 -12.32
N PRO A 132 15.03 -20.14 -11.39
CA PRO A 132 13.61 -20.43 -11.30
C PRO A 132 12.86 -19.95 -12.54
N SER A 133 11.78 -20.65 -12.91
CA SER A 133 10.89 -20.22 -14.00
C SER A 133 10.09 -18.97 -13.64
N ARG A 134 9.75 -18.80 -12.36
CA ARG A 134 9.07 -17.63 -11.81
C ARG A 134 9.48 -17.39 -10.36
N VAL A 135 9.50 -16.13 -9.96
CA VAL A 135 9.67 -15.73 -8.57
C VAL A 135 8.41 -15.03 -8.07
N HIS A 136 7.89 -15.49 -6.95
CA HIS A 136 6.81 -14.84 -6.21
C HIS A 136 7.44 -13.98 -5.10
N CYS A 137 7.37 -12.66 -5.22
CA CYS A 137 7.82 -11.75 -4.16
C CYS A 137 6.62 -11.39 -3.28
N VAL A 138 6.68 -11.72 -1.99
CA VAL A 138 5.56 -11.58 -1.06
C VAL A 138 6.03 -10.76 0.14
N GLY A 139 5.23 -9.78 0.56
CA GLY A 139 5.56 -9.03 1.77
C GLY A 139 4.39 -8.22 2.35
N HIS A 140 4.46 -8.00 3.65
CA HIS A 140 3.53 -7.16 4.39
C HIS A 140 4.24 -5.89 4.89
N SER A 141 3.54 -4.77 4.89
CA SER A 141 4.07 -3.49 5.38
C SER A 141 5.38 -3.11 4.69
N LEU A 142 6.42 -2.74 5.45
CA LEU A 142 7.80 -2.58 4.98
C LEU A 142 8.29 -3.76 4.15
N GLY A 143 7.97 -4.99 4.54
CA GLY A 143 8.34 -6.19 3.80
C GLY A 143 7.81 -6.19 2.37
N GLY A 144 6.64 -5.61 2.14
CA GLY A 144 6.11 -5.44 0.79
C GLY A 144 6.84 -4.37 -0.03
N ALA A 145 7.39 -3.34 0.62
CA ALA A 145 8.25 -2.35 -0.06
C ALA A 145 9.56 -3.01 -0.53
N ILE A 146 10.18 -3.79 0.35
CA ILE A 146 11.39 -4.55 0.04
C ILE A 146 11.12 -5.63 -1.02
N ALA A 147 9.98 -6.33 -0.93
CA ALA A 147 9.57 -7.32 -1.93
C ALA A 147 9.39 -6.68 -3.31
N SER A 148 8.90 -5.44 -3.37
CA SER A 148 8.80 -4.69 -4.63
C SER A 148 10.15 -4.37 -5.26
N LEU A 149 11.14 -3.99 -4.44
CA LEU A 149 12.52 -3.75 -4.89
C LEU A 149 13.20 -5.04 -5.36
N PHE A 150 12.98 -6.16 -4.66
CA PHE A 150 13.43 -7.48 -5.12
C PHE A 150 12.79 -7.86 -6.46
N ALA A 151 11.51 -7.58 -6.63
CA ALA A 151 10.82 -7.86 -7.89
C ALA A 151 11.44 -7.09 -9.06
N ASP A 152 11.73 -5.80 -8.87
CA ASP A 152 12.40 -4.96 -9.87
C ASP A 152 13.79 -5.51 -10.21
N TRP A 153 14.57 -5.88 -9.20
CA TRP A 153 15.92 -6.41 -9.37
C TRP A 153 15.97 -7.75 -10.11
N LEU A 154 15.11 -8.70 -9.73
CA LEU A 154 15.04 -10.01 -10.38
C LEU A 154 14.65 -9.89 -11.84
N LYS A 155 13.78 -8.93 -12.16
CA LYS A 155 13.39 -8.64 -13.54
C LYS A 155 14.53 -8.00 -14.32
N ALA A 156 15.23 -7.03 -13.73
CA ALA A 156 16.28 -6.27 -14.40
C ALA A 156 17.58 -7.07 -14.59
N GLU A 157 17.99 -7.88 -13.60
CA GLU A 157 19.29 -8.56 -13.61
C GLU A 157 19.23 -9.97 -14.21
N TYR A 158 18.10 -10.67 -14.04
CA TYR A 158 17.97 -12.08 -14.46
C TYR A 158 16.89 -12.30 -15.53
N SER A 159 16.17 -11.27 -15.95
CA SER A 159 15.06 -11.37 -16.91
C SER A 159 13.97 -12.38 -16.49
N LEU A 160 13.81 -12.62 -15.18
CA LEU A 160 12.88 -13.62 -14.65
C LEU A 160 11.42 -13.19 -14.80
N LYS A 161 10.50 -14.15 -14.81
CA LYS A 161 9.07 -13.87 -14.58
C LYS A 161 8.86 -13.60 -13.10
N VAL A 162 8.26 -12.48 -12.75
CA VAL A 162 8.07 -12.07 -11.36
C VAL A 162 6.63 -11.66 -11.10
N ASN A 163 6.06 -12.22 -10.04
CA ASN A 163 4.79 -11.75 -9.50
C ASN A 163 5.02 -11.12 -8.12
N LEU A 164 4.45 -9.95 -7.89
CA LEU A 164 4.53 -9.22 -6.64
C LEU A 164 3.19 -9.27 -5.88
N TYR A 165 3.24 -9.59 -4.60
CA TYR A 165 2.10 -9.65 -3.69
C TYR A 165 2.40 -8.83 -2.45
N THR A 166 1.61 -7.79 -2.23
CA THR A 166 1.84 -6.83 -1.14
C THR A 166 0.59 -6.64 -0.30
N PHE A 167 0.77 -6.54 1.01
CA PHE A 167 -0.29 -6.31 1.98
C PHE A 167 0.08 -5.11 2.85
N GLY A 168 -0.75 -4.07 2.90
CA GLY A 168 -0.51 -2.90 3.77
C GLY A 168 0.77 -2.13 3.44
N THR A 169 1.26 -2.23 2.21
CA THR A 169 2.58 -1.68 1.84
C THR A 169 2.53 -0.16 1.67
N PRO A 170 3.54 0.57 2.19
CA PRO A 170 3.67 2.01 1.97
C PRO A 170 3.99 2.33 0.51
N ARG A 171 3.90 3.60 0.12
CA ARG A 171 4.43 4.07 -1.16
C ARG A 171 5.94 3.94 -1.16
N ILE A 172 6.54 3.64 -2.31
CA ILE A 172 7.95 3.23 -2.34
C ILE A 172 8.80 4.25 -3.09
N GLY A 173 8.29 4.79 -4.20
CA GLY A 173 9.03 5.74 -5.02
C GLY A 173 8.13 6.70 -5.77
N MET A 174 8.75 7.54 -6.60
CA MET A 174 8.05 8.56 -7.38
C MET A 174 7.39 7.97 -8.64
N LEU A 175 6.77 8.81 -9.47
CA LEU A 175 6.06 8.39 -10.68
C LEU A 175 6.83 7.41 -11.57
N GLY A 176 8.13 7.68 -11.81
CA GLY A 176 8.97 6.78 -12.62
C GLY A 176 9.13 5.39 -12.00
N TYR A 177 9.24 5.30 -10.67
CA TYR A 177 9.27 4.03 -9.95
C TYR A 177 7.92 3.30 -10.00
N ALA A 178 6.82 4.04 -9.90
CA ALA A 178 5.47 3.50 -9.90
C ALA A 178 5.10 2.86 -11.25
N ASN A 179 5.66 3.38 -12.36
CA ASN A 179 5.50 2.85 -13.72
C ASN A 179 6.40 1.64 -14.03
N LYS A 180 6.62 0.77 -13.04
CA LYS A 180 7.42 -0.45 -13.17
C LYS A 180 6.76 -1.49 -14.07
N LYS A 181 7.59 -2.28 -14.77
CA LYS A 181 7.17 -3.38 -15.65
C LYS A 181 7.41 -4.75 -14.99
N ILE A 182 6.53 -5.13 -14.07
CA ILE A 182 6.49 -6.46 -13.44
C ILE A 182 5.36 -7.28 -14.05
N ASP A 183 5.52 -8.60 -14.19
CA ASP A 183 4.56 -9.44 -14.91
C ASP A 183 3.16 -9.39 -14.28
N LYS A 184 3.08 -9.46 -12.94
CA LYS A 184 1.83 -9.23 -12.19
C LYS A 184 2.10 -8.57 -10.85
N THR A 185 1.27 -7.59 -10.49
CA THR A 185 1.30 -6.93 -9.17
C THR A 185 -0.08 -7.02 -8.53
N TYR A 186 -0.11 -7.49 -7.29
CA TYR A 186 -1.31 -7.61 -6.47
C TYR A 186 -1.13 -6.85 -5.17
N ARG A 187 -1.63 -5.61 -5.14
CA ARG A 187 -1.50 -4.71 -4.00
C ARG A 187 -2.77 -4.69 -3.16
N CYS A 188 -2.75 -5.39 -2.03
CA CYS A 188 -3.87 -5.51 -1.11
C CYS A 188 -3.84 -4.41 -0.04
N THR A 189 -4.98 -3.76 0.19
CA THR A 189 -5.14 -2.69 1.19
C THR A 189 -6.36 -2.91 2.07
N HIS A 190 -6.24 -2.56 3.34
CA HIS A 190 -7.38 -2.18 4.16
C HIS A 190 -7.55 -0.68 4.10
N GLY A 191 -8.75 -0.24 4.41
CA GLY A 191 -9.10 1.12 4.15
C GLY A 191 -8.87 2.14 5.21
N ALA A 192 -8.82 1.68 6.43
CA ALA A 192 -8.35 2.44 7.56
C ALA A 192 -6.84 2.31 7.76
N ASP A 193 -6.13 1.50 6.97
CA ASP A 193 -4.72 1.22 7.21
C ASP A 193 -3.87 2.49 6.96
N PRO A 194 -3.18 3.02 7.99
CA PRO A 194 -2.33 4.21 7.86
C PRO A 194 -1.11 3.99 6.96
N VAL A 195 -0.57 2.77 6.85
CA VAL A 195 0.74 2.54 6.23
C VAL A 195 0.72 2.76 4.72
N PRO A 196 -0.26 2.24 3.95
CA PRO A 196 -0.43 2.61 2.53
C PRO A 196 -0.70 4.09 2.30
N MET A 197 -1.02 4.87 3.34
CA MET A 197 -1.24 6.31 3.23
C MET A 197 0.07 7.10 3.22
N PHE A 198 1.21 6.48 3.53
CA PHE A 198 2.54 7.09 3.61
C PHE A 198 3.57 6.37 2.73
N PRO A 199 4.75 6.98 2.48
CA PRO A 199 5.07 8.41 2.60
C PRO A 199 4.21 9.27 1.66
N LEU A 200 4.10 10.56 1.97
CA LEU A 200 3.28 11.52 1.22
C LEU A 200 3.92 11.88 -0.13
N TRP A 201 3.45 12.93 -0.79
CA TRP A 201 4.04 13.40 -2.04
C TRP A 201 5.55 13.65 -1.86
N PRO A 202 6.42 13.29 -2.83
CA PRO A 202 6.14 12.89 -4.22
C PRO A 202 5.95 11.37 -4.47
N PHE A 203 5.73 10.57 -3.43
CA PHE A 203 5.64 9.12 -3.57
C PHE A 203 4.26 8.67 -4.10
N ILE A 204 4.25 7.66 -4.98
CA ILE A 204 3.06 7.14 -5.67
C ILE A 204 3.03 5.61 -5.58
N HIS A 205 1.82 5.03 -5.51
CA HIS A 205 1.63 3.57 -5.53
C HIS A 205 1.81 3.00 -6.95
N ALA A 206 2.45 1.83 -7.03
CA ALA A 206 2.51 1.03 -8.26
C ALA A 206 1.34 0.04 -8.34
N GLY A 207 0.83 -0.19 -9.55
CA GLY A 207 -0.17 -1.23 -9.82
C GLY A 207 -1.59 -0.95 -9.29
N GLU A 208 -2.50 -1.87 -9.58
CA GLU A 208 -3.92 -1.77 -9.18
C GLU A 208 -4.14 -2.13 -7.70
N GLU A 209 -5.14 -1.49 -7.08
CA GLU A 209 -5.53 -1.74 -5.69
C GLU A 209 -6.56 -2.86 -5.56
N TYR A 210 -6.30 -3.80 -4.64
CA TYR A 210 -7.24 -4.79 -4.13
C TYR A 210 -7.64 -4.39 -2.71
N ARG A 211 -8.70 -3.58 -2.61
CA ARG A 211 -9.29 -3.18 -1.33
C ARG A 211 -10.02 -4.37 -0.72
N LEU A 212 -9.61 -4.77 0.48
CA LEU A 212 -10.09 -5.99 1.12
C LEU A 212 -11.24 -5.78 2.10
N ASP A 213 -11.49 -4.53 2.50
CA ASP A 213 -12.56 -4.19 3.42
C ASP A 213 -13.18 -2.82 3.11
N ALA A 214 -14.30 -2.56 3.78
CA ALA A 214 -14.93 -1.25 3.82
C ALA A 214 -14.47 -0.43 5.04
N SER A 215 -13.34 -0.79 5.69
CA SER A 215 -12.82 0.02 6.80
C SER A 215 -12.31 1.34 6.27
N VAL A 216 -12.28 2.32 7.14
CA VAL A 216 -12.22 3.74 6.79
C VAL A 216 -11.53 4.51 7.91
N GLY A 217 -11.22 5.79 7.73
CA GLY A 217 -10.41 6.55 8.69
C GLY A 217 -8.93 6.17 8.73
N VAL A 218 -8.35 6.16 9.94
CA VAL A 218 -6.92 5.91 10.20
C VAL A 218 -6.85 5.08 11.48
N VAL A 219 -6.87 3.77 11.32
CA VAL A 219 -6.95 2.82 12.43
C VAL A 219 -5.71 1.92 12.41
N PRO A 220 -4.73 2.15 13.29
CA PRO A 220 -3.51 1.34 13.37
C PRO A 220 -3.74 -0.17 13.40
N SER A 221 -4.79 -0.63 14.10
CA SER A 221 -5.08 -2.07 14.20
C SER A 221 -5.43 -2.72 12.88
N THR A 222 -5.89 -1.95 11.88
CA THR A 222 -6.22 -2.48 10.55
C THR A 222 -5.00 -2.77 9.70
N HIS A 223 -3.81 -2.32 10.12
CA HIS A 223 -2.56 -2.67 9.49
C HIS A 223 -2.10 -4.10 9.82
N LYS A 224 -2.67 -4.77 10.82
CA LYS A 224 -2.18 -6.09 11.24
C LYS A 224 -2.31 -7.14 10.14
N LEU A 225 -1.29 -7.98 9.98
CA LEU A 225 -1.32 -9.11 9.04
C LEU A 225 -2.03 -10.34 9.63
N ALA A 226 -1.68 -10.68 10.87
CA ALA A 226 -2.10 -11.89 11.56
C ALA A 226 -3.62 -12.01 11.73
N SER A 227 -4.08 -13.24 11.93
CA SER A 227 -5.49 -13.55 12.18
C SER A 227 -6.05 -12.94 13.47
N THR A 228 -5.18 -12.62 14.43
CA THR A 228 -5.51 -11.86 15.66
C THR A 228 -5.73 -10.37 15.39
N GLY A 229 -5.41 -9.87 14.19
CA GLY A 229 -5.70 -8.51 13.78
C GLY A 229 -7.19 -8.27 13.55
N ASN A 230 -7.63 -7.03 13.74
CA ASN A 230 -8.98 -6.60 13.40
C ASN A 230 -8.91 -5.51 12.31
N PRO A 231 -9.16 -5.84 11.03
CA PRO A 231 -9.65 -7.13 10.54
C PRO A 231 -8.56 -8.18 10.27
N GLY A 232 -7.27 -7.83 10.13
CA GLY A 232 -6.19 -8.77 9.83
C GLY A 232 -6.12 -9.16 8.33
N TYR A 233 -4.99 -8.91 7.64
CA TYR A 233 -4.91 -9.14 6.18
C TYR A 233 -5.13 -10.61 5.79
N VAL A 234 -4.74 -11.56 6.63
CA VAL A 234 -4.97 -13.00 6.41
C VAL A 234 -6.46 -13.35 6.50
N ASN A 235 -7.24 -12.63 7.30
CA ASN A 235 -8.68 -12.89 7.44
C ASN A 235 -9.47 -12.33 6.25
N THR A 236 -9.03 -11.21 5.67
CA THR A 236 -9.73 -10.53 4.57
C THR A 236 -9.28 -11.02 3.19
N ALA A 237 -8.01 -11.43 3.03
CA ALA A 237 -7.47 -12.01 1.79
C ALA A 237 -7.82 -13.50 1.58
N LYS A 238 -8.98 -13.95 2.06
CA LYS A 238 -9.36 -15.38 2.10
C LYS A 238 -9.76 -16.03 0.77
N SER A 239 -9.81 -15.26 -0.32
CA SER A 239 -10.22 -15.76 -1.64
C SER A 239 -9.15 -16.64 -2.28
N GLU A 240 -9.57 -17.70 -2.98
CA GLU A 240 -8.69 -18.50 -3.85
C GLU A 240 -8.48 -17.86 -5.24
N SER A 241 -9.26 -16.82 -5.56
CA SER A 241 -9.24 -16.16 -6.86
C SER A 241 -9.08 -14.64 -6.75
N TRP A 242 -8.10 -14.12 -7.48
CA TRP A 242 -7.90 -12.69 -7.66
C TRP A 242 -9.06 -12.02 -8.39
N SER A 243 -9.72 -12.70 -9.34
CA SER A 243 -10.86 -12.11 -10.06
C SER A 243 -12.07 -11.93 -9.14
N ASN A 244 -12.32 -12.89 -8.26
CA ASN A 244 -13.38 -12.77 -7.24
C ASN A 244 -13.04 -11.65 -6.25
N LEU A 245 -11.79 -11.57 -5.80
CA LEU A 245 -11.35 -10.51 -4.89
C LEU A 245 -11.48 -9.13 -5.56
N GLN A 246 -11.16 -9.01 -6.84
CA GLN A 246 -11.31 -7.75 -7.59
C GLN A 246 -12.76 -7.32 -7.73
N LYS A 247 -13.70 -8.26 -7.92
CA LYS A 247 -15.14 -7.95 -7.93
C LYS A 247 -15.60 -7.38 -6.59
N VAL A 248 -15.14 -7.95 -5.47
CA VAL A 248 -15.45 -7.46 -4.12
C VAL A 248 -14.80 -6.10 -3.88
N SER A 249 -13.51 -5.95 -4.20
CA SER A 249 -12.75 -4.69 -4.13
C SER A 249 -13.48 -3.55 -4.83
N LYS A 250 -13.97 -3.78 -6.06
CA LYS A 250 -14.75 -2.79 -6.83
C LYS A 250 -16.03 -2.34 -6.12
N LYS A 251 -16.68 -3.18 -5.30
CA LYS A 251 -17.87 -2.77 -4.53
C LYS A 251 -17.52 -1.72 -3.47
N TYR A 252 -16.33 -1.81 -2.88
CA TYR A 252 -15.85 -0.79 -1.93
C TYR A 252 -15.55 0.56 -2.63
N PHE A 253 -15.18 0.54 -3.91
CA PHE A 253 -14.94 1.76 -4.70
C PHE A 253 -16.17 2.33 -5.44
N ASN A 254 -17.22 1.53 -5.66
CA ASN A 254 -18.35 1.87 -6.56
C ASN A 254 -19.61 2.38 -5.85
N LYS A 255 -19.58 2.63 -4.54
CA LYS A 255 -20.72 3.25 -3.86
C LYS A 255 -20.88 4.69 -4.38
N ARG A 256 -21.92 4.95 -5.17
CA ARG A 256 -22.28 6.32 -5.60
C ARG A 256 -22.59 7.14 -4.36
N VAL A 257 -21.84 8.22 -4.15
CA VAL A 257 -22.08 9.18 -3.06
C VAL A 257 -22.26 10.56 -3.67
N VAL A 258 -23.35 11.23 -3.32
CA VAL A 258 -23.60 12.63 -3.66
C VAL A 258 -23.86 13.35 -2.34
N LEU A 259 -23.20 14.49 -2.16
CA LEU A 259 -23.28 15.29 -0.94
C LEU A 259 -24.07 16.56 -1.22
N ASP A 260 -25.16 16.76 -0.48
CA ASP A 260 -25.99 17.96 -0.57
C ASP A 260 -25.40 19.08 0.31
N TYR A 261 -25.07 20.22 -0.28
CA TYR A 261 -24.50 21.36 0.43
C TYR A 261 -25.33 21.83 1.64
N ASN A 262 -26.66 21.69 1.59
CA ASN A 262 -27.54 22.08 2.69
C ASN A 262 -27.34 21.19 3.92
N ARG A 263 -26.94 19.94 3.70
CA ARG A 263 -26.67 18.93 4.74
C ARG A 263 -25.22 18.93 5.23
N ARG A 264 -24.39 19.89 4.77
CA ARG A 264 -22.96 19.94 5.11
C ARG A 264 -22.66 19.93 6.62
N LYS A 265 -23.56 20.49 7.44
CA LYS A 265 -23.40 20.57 8.90
C LYS A 265 -23.53 19.23 9.61
N GLU A 266 -24.04 18.20 8.93
CA GLU A 266 -24.04 16.84 9.45
C GLU A 266 -22.63 16.23 9.47
N ALA A 267 -21.70 16.78 8.68
CA ALA A 267 -20.33 16.32 8.65
C ALA A 267 -19.64 16.47 10.01
N ALA A 268 -18.87 15.45 10.37
CA ALA A 268 -18.05 15.44 11.56
C ALA A 268 -16.65 14.91 11.21
N PHE A 269 -15.66 15.23 12.03
CA PHE A 269 -14.33 14.68 11.87
C PHE A 269 -14.29 13.24 12.38
N ASN A 270 -14.76 12.32 11.55
CA ASN A 270 -14.74 10.89 11.80
C ASN A 270 -14.62 10.12 10.49
N GLU A 271 -14.50 8.81 10.60
CA GLU A 271 -14.24 7.94 9.46
C GLU A 271 -15.38 7.98 8.45
N THR A 272 -16.62 7.80 8.92
CA THR A 272 -17.82 7.78 8.07
C THR A 272 -17.93 9.00 7.16
N TRP A 273 -17.67 10.20 7.69
CA TRP A 273 -17.75 11.42 6.89
C TRP A 273 -16.55 11.60 5.96
N LYS A 274 -15.37 11.15 6.36
CA LYS A 274 -14.22 11.08 5.46
C LYS A 274 -14.58 10.30 4.20
N ASP A 275 -15.24 9.14 4.32
CA ASP A 275 -15.51 8.30 3.14
C ASP A 275 -16.69 8.78 2.33
N LYS A 276 -17.68 9.40 2.99
CA LYS A 276 -18.73 10.10 2.25
C LYS A 276 -18.12 11.19 1.38
N ILE A 277 -17.16 11.97 1.89
CA ILE A 277 -16.44 13.00 1.13
C ILE A 277 -15.60 12.36 0.01
N ILE A 278 -14.78 11.35 0.32
CA ILE A 278 -13.94 10.66 -0.68
C ILE A 278 -14.79 10.02 -1.78
N GLY A 279 -15.84 9.30 -1.39
CA GLY A 279 -16.78 8.67 -2.30
C GLY A 279 -17.49 9.69 -3.18
N ALA A 280 -17.80 10.88 -2.65
CA ALA A 280 -18.40 11.96 -3.43
C ALA A 280 -17.43 12.55 -4.45
N VAL A 281 -16.16 12.76 -4.08
CA VAL A 281 -15.10 13.17 -5.03
C VAL A 281 -14.95 12.14 -6.14
N ILE A 282 -14.84 10.85 -5.80
CA ILE A 282 -14.70 9.76 -6.79
C ILE A 282 -15.95 9.69 -7.70
N THR A 283 -17.14 9.83 -7.12
CA THR A 283 -18.41 9.84 -7.86
C THR A 283 -18.46 11.00 -8.86
N LEU A 284 -18.08 12.20 -8.43
CA LEU A 284 -18.05 13.39 -9.29
C LEU A 284 -17.06 13.23 -10.45
N LEU A 285 -15.83 12.79 -10.16
CA LEU A 285 -14.81 12.55 -11.18
C LEU A 285 -15.30 11.55 -12.24
N ARG A 286 -15.89 10.44 -11.81
CA ARG A 286 -16.46 9.41 -12.69
C ARG A 286 -17.56 9.98 -13.59
N ASN A 287 -18.54 10.68 -13.00
CA ASN A 287 -19.66 11.22 -13.76
C ASN A 287 -19.22 12.30 -14.77
N SER A 288 -18.10 12.98 -14.50
CA SER A 288 -17.56 14.02 -15.38
C SER A 288 -16.72 13.50 -16.57
N GLY A 289 -16.52 12.18 -16.67
CA GLY A 289 -15.74 11.55 -17.74
C GLY A 289 -14.22 11.56 -17.54
N VAL A 290 -13.73 11.92 -16.34
CA VAL A 290 -12.29 11.82 -16.00
C VAL A 290 -11.94 10.34 -15.79
N GLY A 291 -11.17 9.77 -16.73
CA GLY A 291 -10.98 8.33 -16.91
C GLY A 291 -10.22 7.56 -15.82
N LEU A 292 -10.34 6.23 -15.88
CA LEU A 292 -9.80 5.20 -14.97
C LEU A 292 -8.31 5.35 -14.60
N GLY A 293 -7.49 6.01 -15.44
CA GLY A 293 -6.06 6.23 -15.17
C GLY A 293 -5.75 7.19 -14.01
N LEU A 294 -6.70 8.08 -13.66
CA LEU A 294 -6.58 8.89 -12.44
C LEU A 294 -7.10 8.16 -11.19
N GLN A 295 -8.02 7.18 -11.32
CA GLN A 295 -8.63 6.51 -10.17
C GLN A 295 -7.61 5.74 -9.31
N SER A 296 -6.57 5.18 -9.93
CA SER A 296 -5.46 4.49 -9.25
C SER A 296 -4.42 5.45 -8.64
N ALA A 297 -4.30 6.67 -9.18
CA ALA A 297 -3.44 7.73 -8.64
C ALA A 297 -4.09 8.53 -7.51
N MET A 298 -5.43 8.52 -7.40
CA MET A 298 -6.21 9.39 -6.51
C MET A 298 -6.55 8.77 -5.13
N LEU A 299 -6.27 7.48 -4.92
CA LEU A 299 -6.59 6.80 -3.65
C LEU A 299 -5.79 7.28 -2.42
N PRO A 300 -4.72 8.07 -2.56
CA PRO A 300 -4.31 8.96 -1.50
C PRO A 300 -4.84 10.37 -1.72
N LEU A 301 -5.98 10.68 -1.09
CA LEU A 301 -6.43 12.07 -0.95
C LEU A 301 -5.41 12.99 -0.25
N LEU A 302 -4.35 12.43 0.34
CA LEU A 302 -3.31 13.18 1.06
C LEU A 302 -2.20 13.75 0.17
N THR A 303 -2.13 13.41 -1.13
CA THR A 303 -0.91 13.70 -1.91
C THR A 303 -1.12 14.46 -3.22
N ILE A 304 -2.36 14.79 -3.62
CA ILE A 304 -2.60 15.42 -4.92
C ILE A 304 -3.68 16.52 -4.88
N HIS A 305 -3.54 17.49 -3.97
CA HIS A 305 -4.47 18.63 -3.88
C HIS A 305 -4.50 19.47 -5.15
N ASP A 306 -3.36 19.64 -5.82
CA ASP A 306 -3.25 20.47 -7.01
C ASP A 306 -4.08 19.91 -8.17
N ILE A 307 -3.91 18.62 -8.47
CA ILE A 307 -4.62 17.94 -9.56
C ILE A 307 -6.11 17.79 -9.22
N LEU A 308 -6.44 17.42 -7.97
CA LEU A 308 -7.84 17.35 -7.52
C LEU A 308 -8.51 18.71 -7.59
N ALA A 309 -7.83 19.77 -7.16
CA ALA A 309 -8.40 21.11 -7.20
C ALA A 309 -8.60 21.62 -8.63
N ARG A 310 -7.65 21.35 -9.53
CA ARG A 310 -7.82 21.66 -10.96
C ARG A 310 -9.01 20.92 -11.53
N HIS A 311 -9.09 19.60 -11.33
CA HIS A 311 -10.21 18.81 -11.84
C HIS A 311 -11.54 19.26 -11.28
N LEU A 312 -11.68 19.42 -9.96
CA LEU A 312 -12.96 19.83 -9.36
C LEU A 312 -13.36 21.23 -9.81
N SER A 313 -12.42 22.17 -9.91
CA SER A 313 -12.70 23.52 -10.42
C SER A 313 -13.15 23.48 -11.89
N THR A 314 -12.47 22.71 -12.75
CA THR A 314 -12.87 22.54 -14.15
C THR A 314 -14.21 21.81 -14.28
N ILE A 315 -14.46 20.78 -13.47
CA ILE A 315 -15.71 20.01 -13.49
C ILE A 315 -16.89 20.89 -13.08
N ALA A 316 -16.72 21.73 -12.04
CA ALA A 316 -17.74 22.67 -11.60
C ALA A 316 -18.17 23.65 -12.69
N GLN A 317 -17.29 24.00 -13.63
CA GLN A 317 -17.59 24.89 -14.75
C GLN A 317 -18.34 24.21 -15.91
N LYS A 318 -18.40 22.88 -15.94
CA LYS A 318 -19.01 22.13 -17.05
C LYS A 318 -20.54 22.10 -17.02
N SER A 319 -21.16 22.12 -15.84
CA SER A 319 -22.62 22.12 -15.70
C SER A 319 -23.07 22.59 -14.32
N SER A 320 -24.31 23.09 -14.22
CA SER A 320 -24.93 23.44 -12.93
C SER A 320 -25.00 22.25 -11.97
N GLN A 321 -25.26 21.05 -12.50
CA GLN A 321 -25.28 19.82 -11.71
C GLN A 321 -23.91 19.52 -11.08
N PHE A 322 -22.82 19.67 -11.84
CA PHE A 322 -21.46 19.46 -11.32
C PHE A 322 -21.00 20.57 -10.39
N ALA A 323 -21.44 21.81 -10.63
CA ALA A 323 -21.25 22.93 -9.72
C ALA A 323 -21.86 22.62 -8.34
N GLU A 324 -23.12 22.16 -8.29
CA GLU A 324 -23.80 21.81 -7.04
C GLU A 324 -23.13 20.62 -6.32
N GLN A 325 -22.73 19.58 -7.04
CA GLN A 325 -22.01 18.45 -6.45
C GLN A 325 -20.64 18.87 -5.89
N THR A 326 -19.92 19.73 -6.60
CA THR A 326 -18.62 20.27 -6.15
C THR A 326 -18.81 21.14 -4.92
N LYS A 327 -19.81 22.02 -4.91
CA LYS A 327 -20.19 22.85 -3.77
C LYS A 327 -20.51 22.00 -2.55
N GLY A 328 -21.31 20.95 -2.72
CA GLY A 328 -21.62 19.96 -1.69
C GLY A 328 -20.36 19.33 -1.08
N ILE A 329 -19.44 18.85 -1.90
CA ILE A 329 -18.15 18.29 -1.45
C ILE A 329 -17.38 19.32 -0.62
N LEU A 330 -17.18 20.53 -1.14
CA LEU A 330 -16.40 21.58 -0.47
C LEU A 330 -17.01 22.00 0.87
N GLY A 331 -18.34 22.10 0.94
CA GLY A 331 -19.06 22.42 2.18
C GLY A 331 -18.81 21.37 3.26
N HIS A 332 -18.90 20.08 2.93
CA HIS A 332 -18.62 19.01 3.88
C HIS A 332 -17.14 18.96 4.28
N MET A 333 -16.21 19.21 3.34
CA MET A 333 -14.78 19.30 3.64
C MET A 333 -14.46 20.43 4.63
N LEU A 334 -15.11 21.59 4.48
CA LEU A 334 -14.95 22.72 5.40
C LEU A 334 -15.43 22.35 6.81
N VAL A 335 -16.62 21.76 6.94
CA VAL A 335 -17.15 21.32 8.24
C VAL A 335 -16.24 20.23 8.85
N PHE A 336 -15.86 19.22 8.05
CA PHE A 336 -14.92 18.16 8.44
C PHE A 336 -13.58 18.72 8.93
N ALA A 337 -13.08 19.77 8.29
CA ALA A 337 -11.84 20.45 8.67
C ALA A 337 -11.99 21.36 9.90
N GLY A 338 -13.19 21.57 10.44
CA GLY A 338 -13.44 22.49 11.57
C GLY A 338 -13.55 23.95 11.15
N ARG A 339 -14.12 24.20 9.97
CA ARG A 339 -14.37 25.51 9.37
C ARG A 339 -15.84 25.66 8.96
N ALA A 340 -16.76 25.23 9.83
CA ALA A 340 -18.19 25.15 9.53
C ALA A 340 -18.87 26.50 9.23
N GLY A 341 -18.29 27.61 9.69
CA GLY A 341 -18.79 28.97 9.44
C GLY A 341 -18.43 29.55 8.07
N ILE A 342 -17.63 28.86 7.26
CA ILE A 342 -17.20 29.34 5.95
C ILE A 342 -18.15 28.82 4.87
N GLU A 343 -18.68 29.72 4.06
CA GLU A 343 -19.55 29.38 2.94
C GLU A 343 -18.75 29.19 1.65
N VAL A 344 -19.20 28.26 0.82
CA VAL A 344 -18.66 28.05 -0.53
C VAL A 344 -19.35 29.03 -1.48
N ARG A 345 -18.67 30.15 -1.75
CA ARG A 345 -19.16 31.23 -2.61
C ARG A 345 -18.64 31.15 -4.05
N ASP A 346 -17.43 30.61 -4.23
CA ASP A 346 -16.87 30.31 -5.55
C ASP A 346 -16.20 28.93 -5.55
N MET A 347 -15.97 28.39 -6.75
CA MET A 347 -15.27 27.12 -6.99
C MET A 347 -14.01 27.34 -7.81
N SER A 348 -13.35 28.49 -7.59
CA SER A 348 -12.06 28.78 -8.20
C SER A 348 -11.02 27.75 -7.77
N TYR A 349 -10.07 27.46 -8.65
CA TYR A 349 -8.97 26.55 -8.35
C TYR A 349 -8.26 26.90 -7.03
N LYS A 350 -8.03 28.19 -6.76
CA LYS A 350 -7.40 28.67 -5.53
C LYS A 350 -8.23 28.32 -4.29
N PHE A 351 -9.54 28.55 -4.34
CA PHE A 351 -10.45 28.22 -3.23
C PHE A 351 -10.52 26.70 -3.01
N VAL A 352 -10.76 25.93 -4.06
CA VAL A 352 -10.83 24.46 -4.00
C VAL A 352 -9.55 23.90 -3.38
N LYS A 353 -8.37 24.32 -3.88
CA LYS A 353 -7.06 23.89 -3.37
C LYS A 353 -6.89 24.20 -1.88
N TRP A 354 -7.32 25.37 -1.44
CA TRP A 354 -7.27 25.76 -0.04
C TRP A 354 -8.14 24.85 0.85
N VAL A 355 -9.37 24.52 0.43
CA VAL A 355 -10.25 23.59 1.15
C VAL A 355 -9.61 22.19 1.27
N PHE A 356 -9.04 21.66 0.19
CA PHE A 356 -8.29 20.39 0.22
C PHE A 356 -7.12 20.42 1.19
N THR A 357 -6.38 21.54 1.22
CA THR A 357 -5.25 21.74 2.13
C THR A 357 -5.70 21.70 3.60
N LEU A 358 -6.84 22.32 3.92
CA LEU A 358 -7.39 22.31 5.28
C LEU A 358 -7.77 20.91 5.75
N MET A 359 -8.55 20.18 4.93
CA MET A 359 -8.95 18.80 5.24
C MET A 359 -7.72 17.91 5.44
N THR A 360 -6.72 18.08 4.58
CA THR A 360 -5.51 17.24 4.61
C THR A 360 -4.64 17.53 5.81
N LYS A 361 -4.41 18.80 6.16
CA LYS A 361 -3.71 19.15 7.40
C LYS A 361 -4.35 18.47 8.62
N ARG A 362 -5.69 18.45 8.67
CA ARG A 362 -6.42 17.81 9.77
C ARG A 362 -6.22 16.29 9.79
N LEU A 363 -6.30 15.62 8.64
CA LEU A 363 -6.03 14.19 8.52
C LEU A 363 -4.57 13.85 8.86
N LEU A 364 -3.62 14.63 8.36
CA LEU A 364 -2.18 14.42 8.62
C LEU A 364 -1.85 14.52 10.10
N ASN A 365 -2.45 15.47 10.81
CA ASN A 365 -2.27 15.59 12.25
C ASN A 365 -2.82 14.35 12.97
N ALA A 366 -3.97 13.82 12.55
CA ALA A 366 -4.52 12.58 13.10
C ALA A 366 -3.62 11.37 12.81
N VAL A 367 -3.09 11.23 11.59
CA VAL A 367 -2.18 10.12 11.26
C VAL A 367 -0.88 10.22 12.04
N ARG A 368 -0.26 11.40 12.13
CA ARG A 368 0.95 11.59 12.93
C ARG A 368 0.72 11.21 14.39
N SER A 369 -0.40 11.61 14.97
CA SER A 369 -0.78 11.23 16.33
C SER A 369 -0.93 9.71 16.47
N ALA A 370 -1.51 9.04 15.47
CA ALA A 370 -1.70 7.59 15.50
C ALA A 370 -0.40 6.81 15.29
N LEU A 371 0.48 7.25 14.39
CA LEU A 371 1.80 6.64 14.17
C LEU A 371 2.68 6.74 15.43
N ASN A 372 2.57 7.83 16.19
CA ASN A 372 3.29 7.98 17.47
C ASN A 372 2.72 7.07 18.60
N SER A 373 1.57 6.45 18.39
CA SER A 373 0.92 5.55 19.37
C SER A 373 1.12 4.06 19.07
N ILE A 374 1.81 3.74 17.98
CA ILE A 374 2.27 2.41 17.58
C ILE A 374 3.72 2.29 18.01
#